data_AF-A0A7U2MWQ5-F1
#
_entry.id   AF-A0A7U2MWQ5-F1
#
_cell.length_a   1.000
_cell.length_b   1.000
_cell.length_c   1.000
_cell.angle_alpha   90.00
_cell.angle_beta   90.00
_cell.angle_gamma   90.00
#
_symmetry.space_group_name_H-M   'P 1'
#
loop_
_entity.id
_entity.type
_entity.pdbx_description
1 polymer ?
#
loop_
_entity_poly.entity_id
_entity_poly.type
_entity_poly.pdbx_seq_one_letter_code
_entity_poly.pdbx_strand_id
1 'polypeptide(L)'
;MLSVYVLRILSCLLLLFQVAQTAIIPIRQYDSEDQDVSTNPDADTKSSEPSFTLMAPSASATSAASQQSGGHLAGGTDIIIPYYVYPADGAWTPLEQLAANNPNVKFTVIINPSSGPGRDALPDANWRKAIPKLTAHSNVAVIGYVATCYAGRPISAVQRDITTYANWPTASGDASFAVNGIFFDEAAAELDDTKVTYYKQLTSQVKENKSFGPQNNVVMNPGTIPDNAYLDIPDSTVIFESPHSRFQEALAGHEFDRVKNMDKARLSSMVTSVPSGTDLAGLVGQLREITGHIYLSNSGSYLEYSQALEEAARIIGSS
;
A
#
# COMPACT_ATOMS: atom_id res chain seq x y z
N MET A 1 -17.05 8.15 37.33
CA MET A 1 -17.38 7.71 35.96
C MET A 1 -17.30 8.81 34.90
N LEU A 2 -17.38 10.11 35.25
CA LEU A 2 -17.23 11.21 34.28
C LEU A 2 -15.81 11.35 33.66
N SER A 3 -14.77 10.95 34.39
CA SER A 3 -13.37 11.19 34.00
C SER A 3 -12.90 10.38 32.77
N VAL A 4 -13.37 9.13 32.63
CA VAL A 4 -12.96 8.25 31.52
C VAL A 4 -13.63 8.66 30.19
N TYR A 5 -14.87 9.16 30.25
CA TYR A 5 -15.59 9.66 29.07
C TYR A 5 -15.00 10.97 28.55
N VAL A 6 -14.61 11.89 29.45
CA VAL A 6 -13.96 13.15 29.05
C VAL A 6 -12.57 12.90 28.45
N LEU A 7 -11.81 11.93 28.99
CA LEU A 7 -10.50 11.56 28.43
C LEU A 7 -10.62 10.89 27.04
N ARG A 8 -11.63 10.05 26.83
CA ARG A 8 -11.91 9.45 25.51
C ARG A 8 -12.36 10.48 24.48
N ILE A 9 -13.18 11.46 24.87
CA ILE A 9 -13.62 12.54 23.99
C ILE A 9 -12.44 13.46 23.63
N LEU A 10 -11.53 13.75 24.56
CA LEU A 10 -10.31 14.51 24.27
C LEU A 10 -9.35 13.74 23.35
N SER A 11 -9.18 12.43 23.53
CA SER A 11 -8.40 11.59 22.61
C SER A 11 -9.02 11.53 21.20
N CYS A 12 -10.34 11.42 21.08
CA CYS A 12 -11.01 11.47 19.78
C CYS A 12 -10.90 12.87 19.12
N LEU A 13 -10.95 13.95 19.90
CA LEU A 13 -10.74 15.30 19.36
C LEU A 13 -9.29 15.54 18.93
N LEU A 14 -8.30 15.02 19.66
CA LEU A 14 -6.89 15.11 19.25
C LEU A 14 -6.61 14.33 17.97
N LEU A 15 -7.21 13.14 17.81
CA LEU A 15 -7.16 12.37 16.57
C LEU A 15 -7.79 13.15 15.40
N LEU A 16 -8.94 13.78 15.61
CA LEU A 16 -9.58 14.64 14.59
C LEU A 16 -8.74 15.89 14.22
N PHE A 17 -7.95 16.44 15.15
CA PHE A 17 -7.05 17.56 14.87
C PHE A 17 -5.75 17.14 14.18
N GLN A 18 -5.26 15.91 14.38
CA GLN A 18 -4.13 15.37 13.61
C GLN A 18 -4.51 15.05 12.15
N VAL A 19 -5.80 14.79 11.89
CA VAL A 19 -6.32 14.49 10.53
C VAL A 19 -6.53 15.75 9.67
N ALA A 20 -6.49 16.96 10.25
CA ALA A 20 -6.79 18.20 9.51
C ALA A 20 -5.67 18.72 8.58
N GLN A 21 -4.53 18.03 8.47
CA GLN A 21 -3.39 18.46 7.65
C GLN A 21 -2.69 17.32 6.89
N THR A 22 -3.39 16.22 6.62
CA THR A 22 -2.97 15.24 5.62
C THR A 22 -3.21 15.80 4.22
N ALA A 23 -2.46 15.29 3.22
CA ALA A 23 -2.63 15.70 1.84
C ALA A 23 -4.10 15.53 1.40
N ILE A 24 -4.57 16.42 0.53
CA ILE A 24 -5.97 16.40 0.09
C ILE A 24 -6.21 15.16 -0.78
N ILE A 25 -6.73 14.11 -0.15
CA ILE A 25 -7.29 12.95 -0.85
C ILE A 25 -8.77 13.28 -1.14
N PRO A 26 -9.23 13.23 -2.40
CA PRO A 26 -10.65 13.35 -2.69
C PRO A 26 -11.40 12.17 -2.04
N ILE A 27 -12.08 12.43 -0.92
CA ILE A 27 -12.94 11.44 -0.26
C ILE A 27 -14.30 11.43 -0.97
N ARG A 28 -14.70 10.27 -1.48
CA ARG A 28 -16.06 10.03 -1.96
C ARG A 28 -17.01 9.96 -0.76
N GLN A 29 -18.08 10.76 -0.75
CA GLN A 29 -19.21 10.52 0.16
C GLN A 29 -19.87 9.18 -0.20
N TYR A 30 -19.87 8.24 0.75
CA TYR A 30 -20.60 6.99 0.64
C TYR A 30 -22.05 7.24 1.03
N ASP A 31 -22.93 7.39 0.05
CA ASP A 31 -24.38 7.45 0.29
C ASP A 31 -24.87 6.09 0.81
N SER A 32 -25.75 6.12 1.80
CA SER A 32 -26.23 4.98 2.60
C SER A 32 -27.20 4.02 1.88
N GLU A 33 -27.20 3.98 0.54
CA GLU A 33 -28.24 3.30 -0.24
C GLU A 33 -27.90 1.86 -0.67
N ASP A 34 -26.73 1.31 -0.34
CA ASP A 34 -26.35 -0.08 -0.68
C ASP A 34 -26.92 -1.13 0.32
N GLN A 35 -28.18 -0.98 0.75
CA GLN A 35 -28.92 -2.01 1.49
C GLN A 35 -30.13 -2.48 0.68
N ASP A 36 -29.91 -3.44 -0.22
CA ASP A 36 -30.78 -4.60 -0.46
C ASP A 36 -30.40 -5.26 -1.79
N VAL A 37 -30.01 -6.53 -1.74
CA VAL A 37 -30.69 -7.65 -2.42
C VAL A 37 -29.90 -8.91 -2.05
N SER A 38 -30.45 -9.65 -1.11
CA SER A 38 -30.16 -11.08 -0.96
C SER A 38 -31.13 -11.86 -1.85
N THR A 39 -30.66 -12.91 -2.52
CA THR A 39 -31.41 -14.16 -2.73
C THR A 39 -30.51 -15.20 -3.42
N ASN A 40 -30.29 -16.30 -2.69
CA ASN A 40 -29.80 -17.58 -3.20
C ASN A 40 -31.03 -18.47 -3.49
N PRO A 41 -30.93 -19.51 -4.33
CA PRO A 41 -31.00 -20.86 -3.74
C PRO A 41 -30.16 -21.96 -4.44
N ASP A 42 -29.61 -22.86 -3.60
CA ASP A 42 -29.50 -24.35 -3.66
C ASP A 42 -28.91 -25.07 -4.92
N ALA A 43 -28.30 -26.27 -4.88
CA ALA A 43 -27.62 -27.15 -3.92
C ALA A 43 -27.12 -28.40 -4.72
N ASP A 44 -26.24 -29.24 -4.11
CA ASP A 44 -25.95 -30.67 -4.42
C ASP A 44 -25.03 -31.05 -5.63
N THR A 45 -24.10 -32.03 -5.62
CA THR A 45 -23.54 -33.01 -4.64
C THR A 45 -22.22 -33.66 -5.17
N LYS A 46 -21.33 -34.10 -4.25
CA LYS A 46 -20.47 -35.33 -4.18
C LYS A 46 -19.30 -35.67 -5.16
N SER A 47 -18.07 -35.59 -4.58
CA SER A 47 -17.01 -36.61 -4.35
C SER A 47 -16.59 -37.67 -5.41
N SER A 48 -15.28 -37.74 -5.71
CA SER A 48 -14.43 -38.98 -5.59
C SER A 48 -12.95 -38.78 -6.01
N GLU A 49 -12.04 -39.31 -5.19
CA GLU A 49 -10.63 -39.73 -5.43
C GLU A 49 -10.51 -41.13 -4.77
N PRO A 50 -9.60 -42.07 -5.12
CA PRO A 50 -8.12 -41.86 -5.06
C PRO A 50 -7.25 -42.76 -5.99
N SER A 51 -5.91 -42.64 -5.95
CA SER A 51 -4.96 -43.75 -5.64
C SER A 51 -3.46 -43.39 -5.74
N PHE A 52 -2.71 -43.87 -4.74
CA PHE A 52 -1.25 -43.83 -4.58
C PHE A 52 -0.53 -44.93 -5.39
N THR A 53 0.74 -44.70 -5.77
CA THR A 53 1.72 -45.77 -6.00
C THR A 53 3.12 -45.32 -5.55
N LEU A 54 3.75 -46.17 -4.73
CA LEU A 54 5.10 -46.06 -4.18
C LEU A 54 6.14 -46.68 -5.13
N MET A 55 7.28 -46.02 -5.35
CA MET A 55 8.58 -46.65 -5.59
C MET A 55 9.72 -45.72 -5.13
N ALA A 56 10.75 -46.31 -4.53
CA ALA A 56 12.03 -45.73 -4.12
C ALA A 56 13.16 -46.73 -4.46
N PRO A 57 14.45 -46.40 -4.29
CA PRO A 57 15.19 -45.22 -4.72
C PRO A 57 16.39 -45.63 -5.62
N SER A 58 17.03 -44.69 -6.30
CA SER A 58 18.40 -44.89 -6.80
C SER A 58 19.23 -43.62 -6.74
N ALA A 59 20.47 -43.84 -6.32
CA ALA A 59 21.43 -42.86 -5.86
C ALA A 59 22.27 -42.27 -7.00
N SER A 60 22.92 -41.16 -6.65
CA SER A 60 24.14 -40.60 -7.26
C SER A 60 23.94 -39.60 -8.40
N ALA A 61 23.90 -38.32 -8.01
CA ALA A 61 24.60 -37.27 -8.74
C ALA A 61 25.01 -36.16 -7.77
N THR A 62 26.28 -36.19 -7.38
CA THR A 62 27.00 -35.15 -6.68
C THR A 62 26.87 -33.83 -7.44
N SER A 63 26.37 -32.77 -6.79
CA SER A 63 26.52 -31.41 -7.29
C SER A 63 27.04 -30.52 -6.17
N ALA A 64 28.13 -29.83 -6.50
CA ALA A 64 28.99 -29.08 -5.62
C ALA A 64 28.20 -28.00 -4.85
N ALA A 65 28.51 -27.91 -3.56
CA ALA A 65 28.16 -26.76 -2.74
C ALA A 65 28.76 -25.50 -3.38
N SER A 66 27.92 -24.67 -4.00
CA SER A 66 28.24 -23.27 -4.20
C SER A 66 27.88 -22.55 -2.92
N GLN A 67 28.89 -21.95 -2.31
CA GLN A 67 28.78 -21.16 -1.10
C GLN A 67 27.71 -20.09 -1.29
N GLN A 68 26.68 -20.12 -0.45
CA GLN A 68 25.86 -18.94 -0.19
C GLN A 68 26.80 -17.85 0.33
N SER A 69 27.12 -16.90 -0.54
CA SER A 69 27.71 -15.64 -0.12
C SER A 69 26.68 -14.93 0.74
N GLY A 70 26.94 -14.90 2.04
CA GLY A 70 26.39 -13.91 2.93
C GLY A 70 26.83 -12.54 2.46
N GLY A 71 25.89 -11.82 1.85
CA GLY A 71 25.89 -10.38 1.74
C GLY A 71 24.55 -9.91 2.25
N HIS A 72 24.44 -9.67 3.56
CA HIS A 72 23.40 -8.80 4.08
C HIS A 72 23.76 -7.39 3.60
N LEU A 73 23.43 -7.10 2.34
CA LEU A 73 23.28 -5.73 1.87
C LEU A 73 22.29 -5.10 2.84
N ALA A 74 22.64 -3.96 3.43
CA ALA A 74 21.68 -3.14 4.16
C ALA A 74 20.38 -3.12 3.34
N GLY A 75 19.27 -3.60 3.91
CA GLY A 75 18.02 -3.80 3.17
C GLY A 75 17.70 -2.57 2.34
N GLY A 76 17.53 -2.76 1.03
CA GLY A 76 17.30 -1.65 0.09
C GLY A 76 16.07 -0.84 0.51
N THR A 77 16.16 0.48 0.33
CA THR A 77 15.00 1.38 0.49
C THR A 77 14.24 1.41 -0.82
N ASP A 78 12.93 1.22 -0.77
CA ASP A 78 12.05 1.30 -1.92
C ASP A 78 11.26 2.63 -1.89
N ILE A 79 10.67 3.02 -3.02
CA ILE A 79 9.83 4.22 -3.11
C ILE A 79 8.37 3.79 -3.21
N ILE A 80 7.51 4.36 -2.36
CA ILE A 80 6.05 4.22 -2.44
C ILE A 80 5.46 5.54 -2.93
N ILE A 81 4.51 5.52 -3.87
CA ILE A 81 4.00 6.73 -4.53
C ILE A 81 2.47 6.72 -4.52
N PRO A 82 1.79 7.48 -3.65
CA PRO A 82 0.39 7.83 -3.84
C PRO A 82 0.26 8.71 -5.10
N TYR A 83 -0.04 8.11 -6.25
CA TYR A 83 -0.09 8.79 -7.54
C TYR A 83 -1.53 8.92 -8.01
N TYR A 84 -2.24 9.90 -7.46
CA TYR A 84 -3.67 10.12 -7.70
C TYR A 84 -3.91 11.07 -8.88
N VAL A 85 -2.86 11.36 -9.66
CA VAL A 85 -2.93 12.12 -10.90
C VAL A 85 -3.78 11.37 -11.91
N TYR A 86 -4.83 11.99 -12.42
CA TYR A 86 -5.63 11.41 -13.51
C TYR A 86 -4.75 11.16 -14.76
N PRO A 87 -4.75 9.95 -15.35
CA PRO A 87 -3.85 9.57 -16.45
C PRO A 87 -4.28 10.11 -17.82
N ALA A 88 -4.60 11.40 -17.93
CA ALA A 88 -4.78 12.04 -19.22
C ALA A 88 -3.52 11.86 -20.10
N ASP A 89 -3.68 11.92 -21.42
CA ASP A 89 -2.59 11.70 -22.35
C ASP A 89 -1.36 12.57 -22.02
N GLY A 90 -0.23 11.91 -21.70
CA GLY A 90 1.04 12.54 -21.33
C GLY A 90 1.21 12.88 -19.84
N ALA A 91 0.15 12.83 -19.02
CA ALA A 91 0.22 13.20 -17.61
C ALA A 91 1.15 12.29 -16.77
N TRP A 92 1.29 11.02 -17.18
CA TRP A 92 2.11 10.03 -16.48
C TRP A 92 3.53 9.88 -17.06
N THR A 93 3.87 10.62 -18.11
CA THR A 93 5.21 10.56 -18.73
C THR A 93 6.35 10.81 -17.75
N PRO A 94 6.27 11.76 -16.79
CA PRO A 94 7.32 11.93 -15.79
C PRO A 94 7.51 10.71 -14.87
N LEU A 95 6.41 10.02 -14.53
CA LEU A 95 6.48 8.81 -13.70
C LEU A 95 7.07 7.62 -14.47
N GLU A 96 6.69 7.45 -15.75
CA GLU A 96 7.30 6.45 -16.65
C GLU A 96 8.82 6.69 -16.78
N GLN A 97 9.22 7.94 -16.96
CA GLN A 97 10.65 8.33 -17.04
C GLN A 97 11.39 8.10 -15.73
N LEU A 98 10.78 8.40 -14.58
CA LEU A 98 11.35 8.13 -13.26
C LEU A 98 11.70 6.64 -13.11
N ALA A 99 10.77 5.76 -13.45
CA ALA A 99 10.96 4.31 -13.38
C ALA A 99 12.06 3.83 -14.34
N ALA A 100 12.04 4.31 -15.59
CA ALA A 100 13.01 3.96 -16.63
C ALA A 100 14.45 4.38 -16.27
N ASN A 101 14.62 5.57 -15.69
CA ASN A 101 15.93 6.14 -15.37
C ASN A 101 16.54 5.55 -14.09
N ASN A 102 15.76 4.83 -13.29
CA ASN A 102 16.19 4.28 -12.00
C ASN A 102 15.91 2.77 -11.91
N PRO A 103 16.48 1.92 -12.80
CA PRO A 103 16.15 0.50 -12.89
C PRO A 103 16.50 -0.31 -11.62
N ASN A 104 17.37 0.22 -10.76
CA ASN A 104 17.79 -0.40 -9.49
C ASN A 104 16.91 0.00 -8.30
N VAL A 105 15.98 0.95 -8.48
CA VAL A 105 15.04 1.39 -7.44
C VAL A 105 13.70 0.73 -7.70
N LYS A 106 13.11 0.13 -6.68
CA LYS A 106 11.75 -0.41 -6.77
C LYS A 106 10.73 0.68 -6.42
N PHE A 107 9.65 0.71 -7.18
CA PHE A 107 8.56 1.65 -7.04
C PHE A 107 7.25 0.91 -6.79
N THR A 108 6.57 1.21 -5.68
CA THR A 108 5.20 0.80 -5.41
C THR A 108 4.28 1.99 -5.69
N VAL A 109 3.57 1.97 -6.81
CA VAL A 109 2.69 3.06 -7.25
C VAL A 109 1.25 2.76 -6.85
N ILE A 110 0.68 3.59 -5.99
CA ILE A 110 -0.72 3.48 -5.56
C ILE A 110 -1.58 4.29 -6.52
N ILE A 111 -2.52 3.63 -7.20
CA ILE A 111 -3.48 4.26 -8.11
C ILE A 111 -4.84 4.39 -7.46
N ASN A 112 -5.58 5.43 -7.85
CA ASN A 112 -6.89 5.71 -7.29
C ASN A 112 -7.86 6.26 -8.35
N PRO A 113 -8.53 5.38 -9.12
CA PRO A 113 -9.50 5.81 -10.14
C PRO A 113 -10.65 6.66 -9.61
N SER A 114 -11.23 6.29 -8.45
CA SER A 114 -12.42 6.95 -7.91
C SER A 114 -12.64 6.68 -6.40
N SER A 115 -11.63 6.94 -5.58
CA SER A 115 -11.57 6.52 -4.16
C SER A 115 -11.77 5.00 -4.02
N GLY A 116 -11.17 4.24 -4.95
CA GLY A 116 -11.50 2.85 -5.25
C GLY A 116 -11.42 2.58 -6.76
N PRO A 117 -11.76 1.35 -7.21
CA PRO A 117 -11.69 0.96 -8.62
C PRO A 117 -12.80 1.58 -9.50
N GLY A 118 -13.79 2.24 -8.90
CA GLY A 118 -14.99 2.73 -9.57
C GLY A 118 -16.22 1.85 -9.31
N ARG A 119 -17.38 2.25 -9.87
CA ARG A 119 -18.63 1.45 -9.78
C ARG A 119 -18.68 0.34 -10.82
N ASP A 120 -18.05 0.56 -11.97
CA ASP A 120 -18.03 -0.38 -13.09
C ASP A 120 -16.90 -1.40 -12.95
N ALA A 121 -16.95 -2.46 -13.76
CA ALA A 121 -15.92 -3.50 -13.78
C ALA A 121 -14.54 -2.97 -14.23
N LEU A 122 -14.51 -1.88 -15.00
CA LEU A 122 -13.30 -1.26 -15.53
C LEU A 122 -13.38 0.26 -15.37
N PRO A 123 -12.25 0.93 -15.10
CA PRO A 123 -12.17 2.38 -15.21
C PRO A 123 -12.17 2.81 -16.69
N ASP A 124 -12.16 4.12 -16.91
CA ASP A 124 -12.15 4.69 -18.27
C ASP A 124 -10.90 4.29 -19.09
N ALA A 125 -10.90 4.66 -20.37
CA ALA A 125 -9.84 4.31 -21.30
C ALA A 125 -8.46 4.90 -20.96
N ASN A 126 -8.39 6.00 -20.22
CA ASN A 126 -7.11 6.63 -19.86
C ASN A 126 -6.36 5.76 -18.84
N TRP A 127 -7.05 5.27 -17.81
CA TRP A 127 -6.48 4.30 -16.86
C TRP A 127 -6.03 3.02 -17.57
N ARG A 128 -6.87 2.49 -18.47
CA ARG A 128 -6.57 1.27 -19.23
C ARG A 128 -5.37 1.39 -20.17
N LYS A 129 -5.07 2.61 -20.64
CA LYS A 129 -3.89 2.88 -21.48
C LYS A 129 -2.63 3.12 -20.66
N ALA A 130 -2.74 3.74 -19.49
CA ALA A 130 -1.58 4.18 -18.71
C ALA A 130 -0.99 3.06 -17.83
N ILE A 131 -1.83 2.24 -17.20
CA ILE A 131 -1.37 1.17 -16.30
C ILE A 131 -0.44 0.17 -17.01
N PRO A 132 -0.78 -0.36 -18.21
CA PRO A 132 0.11 -1.26 -18.96
C PRO A 132 1.51 -0.70 -19.22
N LYS A 133 1.63 0.62 -19.40
CA LYS A 133 2.92 1.26 -19.63
C LYS A 133 3.78 1.25 -18.38
N LEU A 134 3.19 1.52 -17.22
CA LEU A 134 3.90 1.43 -15.94
C LEU A 134 4.26 -0.01 -15.58
N THR A 135 3.32 -0.95 -15.73
CA THR A 135 3.56 -2.37 -15.39
C THR A 135 4.56 -3.06 -16.33
N ALA A 136 4.89 -2.46 -17.48
CA ALA A 136 5.97 -2.91 -18.34
C ALA A 136 7.38 -2.72 -17.73
N HIS A 137 7.51 -1.86 -16.70
CA HIS A 137 8.76 -1.68 -15.98
C HIS A 137 8.90 -2.73 -14.87
N SER A 138 9.94 -3.56 -14.94
CA SER A 138 10.15 -4.66 -13.97
C SER A 138 10.40 -4.20 -12.53
N ASN A 139 10.74 -2.93 -12.34
CA ASN A 139 10.95 -2.30 -11.05
C ASN A 139 9.71 -1.54 -10.53
N VAL A 140 8.55 -1.67 -11.18
CA VAL A 140 7.30 -1.04 -10.76
C VAL A 140 6.28 -2.10 -10.37
N ALA A 141 5.67 -1.93 -9.20
CA ALA A 141 4.46 -2.62 -8.77
C ALA A 141 3.33 -1.60 -8.62
N VAL A 142 2.25 -1.76 -9.36
CA VAL A 142 1.07 -0.89 -9.25
C VAL A 142 0.10 -1.52 -8.25
N ILE A 143 -0.40 -0.79 -7.25
CA ILE A 143 -1.39 -1.30 -6.28
C ILE A 143 -2.66 -0.45 -6.24
N GLY A 144 -3.81 -1.09 -6.03
CA GLY A 144 -5.11 -0.43 -6.04
C GLY A 144 -5.46 0.19 -4.68
N TYR A 145 -5.85 1.46 -4.67
CA TYR A 145 -6.40 2.14 -3.49
C TYR A 145 -7.79 1.58 -3.13
N VAL A 146 -8.02 1.30 -1.84
CA VAL A 146 -9.35 0.96 -1.28
C VAL A 146 -9.52 1.63 0.09
N ALA A 147 -10.51 2.50 0.23
CA ALA A 147 -10.85 3.12 1.53
C ALA A 147 -11.57 2.13 2.46
N THR A 148 -11.24 2.16 3.75
CA THR A 148 -11.87 1.31 4.78
C THR A 148 -12.62 2.11 5.86
N CYS A 149 -12.48 3.45 5.87
CA CYS A 149 -13.12 4.36 6.81
C CYS A 149 -12.90 3.95 8.28
N TYR A 150 -11.66 3.66 8.66
CA TYR A 150 -11.26 3.19 10.00
C TYR A 150 -11.96 1.90 10.42
N ALA A 151 -12.12 0.97 9.46
CA ALA A 151 -12.95 -0.23 9.53
C ALA A 151 -14.44 0.02 9.76
N GLY A 152 -14.92 1.24 9.45
CA GLY A 152 -16.33 1.60 9.46
C GLY A 152 -17.06 1.28 8.15
N ARG A 153 -16.32 1.05 7.04
CA ARG A 153 -16.91 0.64 5.77
C ARG A 153 -17.32 -0.84 5.83
N PRO A 154 -18.52 -1.24 5.37
CA PRO A 154 -18.94 -2.64 5.37
C PRO A 154 -17.90 -3.54 4.69
N ILE A 155 -17.53 -4.64 5.34
CA ILE A 155 -16.45 -5.52 4.85
C ILE A 155 -16.76 -6.02 3.43
N SER A 156 -18.02 -6.39 3.15
CA SER A 156 -18.47 -6.84 1.82
C SER A 156 -18.22 -5.79 0.73
N ALA A 157 -18.35 -4.50 1.04
CA ALA A 157 -18.08 -3.43 0.08
C ALA A 157 -16.58 -3.29 -0.20
N VAL A 158 -15.73 -3.48 0.81
CA VAL A 158 -14.27 -3.49 0.63
C VAL A 158 -13.82 -4.73 -0.13
N GLN A 159 -14.37 -5.90 0.20
CA GLN A 159 -14.11 -7.16 -0.51
C GLN A 159 -14.53 -7.09 -1.98
N ARG A 160 -15.62 -6.37 -2.29
CA ARG A 160 -16.06 -6.08 -3.66
C ARG A 160 -15.01 -5.27 -4.41
N ASP A 161 -14.48 -4.20 -3.83
CA ASP A 161 -13.47 -3.36 -4.49
C ASP A 161 -12.17 -4.14 -4.75
N ILE A 162 -11.73 -4.96 -3.77
CA ILE A 162 -10.59 -5.89 -3.96
C ILE A 162 -10.86 -6.82 -5.15
N THR A 163 -12.06 -7.40 -5.21
CA THR A 163 -12.46 -8.31 -6.29
C THR A 163 -12.50 -7.61 -7.65
N THR A 164 -12.97 -6.35 -7.71
CA THR A 164 -12.97 -5.57 -8.96
C THR A 164 -11.56 -5.38 -9.49
N TYR A 165 -10.61 -4.93 -8.66
CA TYR A 165 -9.20 -4.81 -9.07
C TYR A 165 -8.60 -6.15 -9.52
N ALA A 166 -8.87 -7.23 -8.78
CA ALA A 166 -8.38 -8.56 -9.14
C ALA A 166 -8.91 -9.05 -10.51
N ASN A 167 -10.12 -8.61 -10.89
CA ASN A 167 -10.76 -9.01 -12.13
C ASN A 167 -10.42 -8.12 -13.33
N TRP A 168 -9.71 -7.01 -13.15
CA TRP A 168 -9.34 -6.10 -14.24
C TRP A 168 -8.67 -6.79 -15.44
N PRO A 169 -7.72 -7.74 -15.27
CA PRO A 169 -7.12 -8.44 -16.40
C PRO A 169 -8.15 -9.20 -17.24
N THR A 170 -9.02 -9.96 -16.57
CA THR A 170 -10.06 -10.77 -17.21
C THR A 170 -11.16 -9.89 -17.83
N ALA A 171 -11.60 -8.86 -17.12
CA ALA A 171 -12.66 -7.96 -17.57
C ALA A 171 -12.22 -7.09 -18.76
N SER A 172 -10.94 -6.70 -18.82
CA SER A 172 -10.39 -5.92 -19.93
C SER A 172 -9.96 -6.76 -21.13
N GLY A 173 -9.68 -8.05 -20.92
CA GLY A 173 -9.03 -8.90 -21.93
C GLY A 173 -7.54 -8.59 -22.11
N ASP A 174 -6.92 -7.83 -21.20
CA ASP A 174 -5.53 -7.42 -21.24
C ASP A 174 -4.81 -7.79 -19.93
N ALA A 175 -3.93 -8.79 -20.00
CA ALA A 175 -3.18 -9.26 -18.83
C ALA A 175 -2.21 -8.22 -18.24
N SER A 176 -1.82 -7.20 -19.02
CA SER A 176 -0.95 -6.11 -18.55
C SER A 176 -1.72 -5.02 -17.80
N PHE A 177 -3.05 -4.96 -17.98
CA PHE A 177 -3.94 -4.12 -17.20
C PHE A 177 -4.31 -4.82 -15.88
N ALA A 178 -3.33 -4.85 -14.97
CA ALA A 178 -3.42 -5.50 -13.66
C ALA A 178 -2.87 -4.59 -12.56
N VAL A 179 -3.29 -4.84 -11.33
CA VAL A 179 -2.60 -4.36 -10.12
C VAL A 179 -1.95 -5.53 -9.39
N ASN A 180 -0.92 -5.25 -8.61
CA ASN A 180 -0.08 -6.21 -7.88
C ASN A 180 -0.32 -6.21 -6.37
N GLY A 181 -1.50 -5.78 -5.94
CA GLY A 181 -1.84 -5.64 -4.53
C GLY A 181 -2.87 -4.54 -4.25
N ILE A 182 -3.10 -4.31 -2.96
CA ILE A 182 -4.08 -3.37 -2.43
C ILE A 182 -3.43 -2.46 -1.38
N PHE A 183 -3.75 -1.17 -1.47
CA PHE A 183 -3.50 -0.17 -0.46
C PHE A 183 -4.80 0.14 0.28
N PHE A 184 -4.90 -0.29 1.53
CA PHE A 184 -6.03 0.00 2.41
C PHE A 184 -5.82 1.37 3.07
N ASP A 185 -6.55 2.36 2.61
CA ASP A 185 -6.49 3.71 3.18
C ASP A 185 -7.50 3.93 4.32
N GLU A 186 -7.25 4.94 5.13
CA GLU A 186 -8.01 5.25 6.34
C GLU A 186 -8.00 4.06 7.33
N ALA A 187 -6.86 3.37 7.47
CA ALA A 187 -6.76 2.23 8.35
C ALA A 187 -6.91 2.64 9.83
N ALA A 188 -7.48 1.75 10.65
CA ALA A 188 -7.60 2.00 12.08
C ALA A 188 -6.21 1.99 12.76
N ALA A 189 -6.05 2.82 13.79
CA ALA A 189 -4.80 2.92 14.53
C ALA A 189 -4.94 2.49 15.98
N GLU A 190 -6.13 2.65 16.56
CA GLU A 190 -6.46 2.32 17.93
C GLU A 190 -6.73 0.83 18.13
N LEU A 191 -6.31 0.28 19.27
CA LEU A 191 -6.56 -1.12 19.61
C LEU A 191 -8.07 -1.42 19.68
N ASP A 192 -8.53 -2.28 18.77
CA ASP A 192 -9.88 -2.82 18.71
C ASP A 192 -9.84 -4.20 18.02
N ASP A 193 -10.17 -5.26 18.75
CA ASP A 193 -10.10 -6.64 18.26
C ASP A 193 -11.01 -6.91 17.05
N THR A 194 -12.13 -6.17 16.95
CA THR A 194 -13.07 -6.29 15.82
C THR A 194 -12.43 -5.71 14.56
N LYS A 195 -11.79 -4.55 14.69
CA LYS A 195 -11.07 -3.90 13.57
C LYS A 195 -9.84 -4.69 13.17
N VAL A 196 -9.10 -5.26 14.12
CA VAL A 196 -7.98 -6.19 13.84
C VAL A 196 -8.49 -7.40 13.03
N THR A 197 -9.63 -7.99 13.42
CA THR A 197 -10.23 -9.11 12.68
C THR A 197 -10.66 -8.69 11.27
N TYR A 198 -11.24 -7.51 11.12
CA TYR A 198 -11.61 -6.92 9.85
C TYR A 198 -10.42 -6.85 8.88
N TYR A 199 -9.29 -6.25 9.30
CA TYR A 199 -8.11 -6.15 8.44
C TYR A 199 -7.46 -7.50 8.14
N LYS A 200 -7.42 -8.42 9.11
CA LYS A 200 -6.93 -9.79 8.86
C LYS A 200 -7.70 -10.49 7.74
N GLN A 201 -9.03 -10.39 7.75
CA GLN A 201 -9.88 -10.99 6.71
C GLN A 201 -9.61 -10.37 5.32
N LEU A 202 -9.48 -9.05 5.23
CA LEU A 202 -9.18 -8.36 3.98
C LEU A 202 -7.77 -8.71 3.46
N THR A 203 -6.77 -8.72 4.33
CA THR A 203 -5.41 -9.13 3.99
C THR A 203 -5.41 -10.57 3.48
N SER A 204 -6.05 -11.51 4.17
CA SER A 204 -6.16 -12.90 3.70
C SER A 204 -6.74 -12.99 2.30
N GLN A 205 -7.82 -12.26 2.01
CA GLN A 205 -8.40 -12.24 0.66
C GLN A 205 -7.40 -11.76 -0.40
N VAL A 206 -6.61 -10.72 -0.11
CA VAL A 206 -5.59 -10.23 -1.06
C VAL A 206 -4.46 -11.25 -1.22
N LYS A 207 -3.92 -11.78 -0.11
CA LYS A 207 -2.80 -12.73 -0.14
C LYS A 207 -3.16 -14.05 -0.81
N GLU A 208 -4.39 -14.51 -0.70
CA GLU A 208 -4.88 -15.76 -1.32
C GLU A 208 -5.26 -15.59 -2.81
N ASN A 209 -5.41 -14.35 -3.30
CA ASN A 209 -5.83 -14.09 -4.67
C ASN A 209 -4.65 -14.11 -5.64
N LYS A 210 -4.65 -15.07 -6.57
CA LYS A 210 -3.57 -15.25 -7.56
C LYS A 210 -3.51 -14.16 -8.64
N SER A 211 -4.50 -13.29 -8.72
CA SER A 211 -4.60 -12.25 -9.76
C SER A 211 -3.71 -11.04 -9.47
N PHE A 212 -3.27 -10.85 -8.21
CA PHE A 212 -2.38 -9.75 -7.81
C PHE A 212 -0.88 -10.05 -8.03
N GLY A 213 -0.55 -11.09 -8.80
CA GLY A 213 0.83 -11.45 -9.12
C GLY A 213 1.53 -12.24 -8.01
N PRO A 214 2.87 -12.26 -7.97
CA PRO A 214 3.60 -13.16 -7.08
C PRO A 214 3.68 -12.66 -5.62
N GLN A 215 3.60 -11.35 -5.39
CA GLN A 215 3.79 -10.76 -4.06
C GLN A 215 2.47 -10.45 -3.34
N ASN A 216 1.38 -10.22 -4.09
CA ASN A 216 0.07 -9.85 -3.55
C ASN A 216 0.20 -8.77 -2.47
N ASN A 217 0.80 -7.63 -2.82
CA ASN A 217 1.20 -6.63 -1.83
C ASN A 217 -0.01 -6.11 -1.06
N VAL A 218 0.11 -6.03 0.26
CA VAL A 218 -0.86 -5.39 1.13
C VAL A 218 -0.16 -4.26 1.88
N VAL A 219 -0.63 -3.04 1.67
CA VAL A 219 -0.21 -1.87 2.43
C VAL A 219 -1.41 -1.33 3.20
N MET A 220 -1.23 -1.02 4.48
CA MET A 220 -2.24 -0.32 5.28
C MET A 220 -1.78 1.09 5.62
N ASN A 221 -2.67 2.07 5.47
CA ASN A 221 -2.39 3.47 5.79
C ASN A 221 -3.26 4.01 6.92
N PRO A 222 -2.78 3.93 8.17
CA PRO A 222 -3.34 4.70 9.28
C PRO A 222 -2.81 6.15 9.34
N GLY A 223 -1.76 6.50 8.58
CA GLY A 223 -1.09 7.81 8.60
C GLY A 223 -0.27 8.10 9.86
N THR A 224 -0.26 7.18 10.83
CA THR A 224 0.39 7.30 12.14
C THR A 224 0.79 5.90 12.65
N ILE A 225 1.64 5.80 13.67
CA ILE A 225 2.02 4.51 14.26
C ILE A 225 0.80 3.89 14.98
N PRO A 226 0.21 2.79 14.45
CA PRO A 226 -0.96 2.16 15.06
C PRO A 226 -0.56 1.34 16.30
N ASP A 227 -1.55 0.71 16.94
CA ASP A 227 -1.31 -0.35 17.91
C ASP A 227 -0.58 -1.54 17.26
N ASN A 228 0.25 -2.24 18.05
CA ASN A 228 1.03 -3.38 17.59
C ASN A 228 0.17 -4.51 17.00
N ALA A 229 -1.10 -4.63 17.41
CA ALA A 229 -2.02 -5.63 16.87
C ALA A 229 -2.27 -5.49 15.35
N TYR A 230 -2.02 -4.31 14.76
CA TYR A 230 -2.17 -4.07 13.32
C TYR A 230 -0.87 -4.24 12.53
N LEU A 231 0.29 -4.03 13.17
CA LEU A 231 1.58 -3.95 12.48
C LEU A 231 2.00 -5.28 11.83
N ASP A 232 1.49 -6.40 12.35
CA ASP A 232 1.76 -7.72 11.78
C ASP A 232 0.82 -8.12 10.64
N ILE A 233 -0.23 -7.34 10.37
CA ILE A 233 -1.27 -7.68 9.39
C ILE A 233 -0.81 -7.46 7.94
N PRO A 234 -0.29 -6.28 7.53
CA PRO A 234 0.10 -6.04 6.13
C PRO A 234 1.57 -6.38 5.86
N ASP A 235 1.96 -6.35 4.58
CA ASP A 235 3.36 -6.39 4.17
C ASP A 235 4.07 -5.08 4.59
N SER A 236 3.38 -3.93 4.49
CA SER A 236 3.87 -2.63 4.99
C SER A 236 2.77 -1.76 5.61
N THR A 237 3.13 -0.95 6.60
CA THR A 237 2.24 0.04 7.24
C THR A 237 2.77 1.45 7.05
N VAL A 238 1.94 2.38 6.57
CA VAL A 238 2.26 3.81 6.55
C VAL A 238 2.12 4.38 7.95
N ILE A 239 3.25 4.49 8.64
CA ILE A 239 3.33 4.93 10.04
C ILE A 239 3.48 6.44 10.20
N PHE A 240 3.70 7.14 9.09
CA PHE A 240 3.80 8.59 9.07
C PHE A 240 3.29 9.09 7.72
N GLU A 241 2.29 9.96 7.76
CA GLU A 241 1.80 10.69 6.59
C GLU A 241 1.49 12.13 6.98
N SER A 242 2.42 13.05 6.72
CA SER A 242 2.24 14.46 7.08
C SER A 242 3.29 15.36 6.42
N PRO A 243 3.13 16.69 6.49
CA PRO A 243 4.13 17.65 6.03
C PRO A 243 5.50 17.48 6.70
N HIS A 244 6.57 17.89 6.00
CA HIS A 244 7.95 17.85 6.48
C HIS A 244 8.15 18.50 7.86
N SER A 245 7.46 19.61 8.16
CA SER A 245 7.53 20.22 9.50
C SER A 245 7.09 19.26 10.61
N ARG A 246 6.02 18.50 10.39
CA ARG A 246 5.54 17.47 11.33
C ARG A 246 6.48 16.29 11.45
N PHE A 247 7.18 15.94 10.37
CA PHE A 247 8.20 14.89 10.41
C PHE A 247 9.34 15.29 11.35
N GLN A 248 9.81 16.53 11.25
CA GLN A 248 10.83 17.06 12.15
C GLN A 248 10.36 17.14 13.61
N GLU A 249 9.10 17.53 13.84
CA GLU A 249 8.48 17.49 15.18
C GLU A 249 8.44 16.07 15.75
N ALA A 250 7.96 15.09 14.97
CA ALA A 250 7.86 13.70 15.40
C ALA A 250 9.25 13.07 15.69
N LEU A 251 10.26 13.42 14.89
CA LEU A 251 11.64 13.00 15.12
C LEU A 251 12.21 13.59 16.42
N ALA A 252 12.02 14.89 16.65
CA ALA A 252 12.45 15.56 17.88
C ALA A 252 11.68 15.06 19.13
N GLY A 253 10.42 14.65 18.95
CA GLY A 253 9.58 14.05 19.97
C GLY A 253 9.85 12.57 20.25
N HIS A 254 10.78 11.94 19.53
CA HIS A 254 11.07 10.51 19.61
C HIS A 254 9.83 9.61 19.36
N GLU A 255 8.89 10.04 18.51
CA GLU A 255 7.66 9.27 18.28
C GLU A 255 7.93 7.88 17.65
N PHE A 256 8.98 7.79 16.83
CA PHE A 256 9.39 6.58 16.13
C PHE A 256 10.07 5.53 17.03
N ASP A 257 10.40 5.86 18.28
CA ASP A 257 10.96 4.90 19.23
C ASP A 257 10.03 3.71 19.49
N ARG A 258 8.73 3.89 19.25
CA ARG A 258 7.70 2.84 19.34
C ARG A 258 7.90 1.71 18.32
N VAL A 259 8.57 1.97 17.20
CA VAL A 259 8.78 1.02 16.09
C VAL A 259 10.24 0.75 15.79
N LYS A 260 11.19 1.26 16.60
CA LYS A 260 12.64 1.16 16.32
C LYS A 260 13.21 -0.25 16.21
N ASN A 261 12.53 -1.23 16.79
CA ASN A 261 12.93 -2.64 16.75
C ASN A 261 12.19 -3.45 15.67
N MET A 262 11.32 -2.80 14.90
CA MET A 262 10.63 -3.44 13.79
C MET A 262 11.54 -3.52 12.56
N ASP A 263 11.28 -4.52 11.73
CA ASP A 263 11.86 -4.57 10.39
C ASP A 263 11.38 -3.36 9.59
N LYS A 264 12.32 -2.50 9.18
CA LYS A 264 12.07 -1.29 8.42
C LYS A 264 11.33 -1.58 7.11
N ALA A 265 11.55 -2.75 6.49
CA ALA A 265 10.83 -3.16 5.29
C ALA A 265 9.30 -3.23 5.52
N ARG A 266 8.84 -3.35 6.76
CA ARG A 266 7.41 -3.37 7.11
C ARG A 266 6.80 -2.00 7.35
N LEU A 267 7.59 -0.95 7.20
CA LEU A 267 7.21 0.42 7.50
C LEU A 267 7.31 1.27 6.23
N SER A 268 6.39 2.23 6.14
CA SER A 268 6.34 3.24 5.08
C SER A 268 6.20 4.64 5.71
N SER A 269 6.85 5.64 5.13
CA SER A 269 6.68 7.04 5.52
C SER A 269 6.44 7.92 4.32
N MET A 270 5.42 8.77 4.41
CA MET A 270 5.04 9.73 3.38
C MET A 270 5.21 11.16 3.91
N VAL A 271 6.22 11.87 3.38
CA VAL A 271 6.54 13.23 3.80
C VAL A 271 6.19 14.19 2.68
N THR A 272 5.18 15.03 2.91
CA THR A 272 4.69 16.02 1.95
C THR A 272 5.23 17.41 2.26
N SER A 273 4.96 18.39 1.40
CA SER A 273 5.32 19.80 1.60
C SER A 273 6.80 20.01 1.98
N VAL A 274 7.71 19.23 1.39
CA VAL A 274 9.15 19.34 1.62
C VAL A 274 9.64 20.68 1.04
N PRO A 275 10.16 21.61 1.88
CA PRO A 275 10.57 22.92 1.40
C PRO A 275 11.67 22.85 0.35
N SER A 276 11.64 23.77 -0.62
CA SER A 276 12.74 23.96 -1.56
C SER A 276 14.04 24.27 -0.82
N GLY A 277 15.15 23.65 -1.22
CA GLY A 277 16.45 23.81 -0.59
C GLY A 277 16.70 22.90 0.63
N THR A 278 15.74 22.05 1.02
CA THR A 278 15.98 20.97 1.99
C THR A 278 17.10 20.05 1.51
N ASP A 279 18.01 19.67 2.41
CA ASP A 279 18.98 18.59 2.16
C ASP A 279 18.24 17.25 2.07
N LEU A 280 17.89 16.85 0.85
CA LEU A 280 17.15 15.61 0.59
C LEU A 280 17.97 14.36 0.91
N ALA A 281 19.30 14.41 0.82
CA ALA A 281 20.14 13.26 1.19
C ALA A 281 20.10 13.05 2.71
N GLY A 282 20.21 14.13 3.48
CA GLY A 282 20.04 14.11 4.93
C GLY A 282 18.64 13.62 5.34
N LEU A 283 17.58 14.11 4.69
CA LEU A 283 16.20 13.69 4.95
C LEU A 283 15.98 12.19 4.64
N VAL A 284 16.48 11.70 3.50
CA VAL A 284 16.43 10.27 3.16
C VAL A 284 17.21 9.45 4.19
N GLY A 285 18.36 9.94 4.65
CA GLY A 285 19.13 9.31 5.74
C GLY A 285 18.32 9.17 7.04
N GLN A 286 17.63 10.24 7.46
CA GLN A 286 16.75 10.21 8.63
C GLN A 286 15.62 9.18 8.47
N LEU A 287 14.97 9.16 7.31
CA LEU A 287 13.88 8.24 7.02
C LEU A 287 14.34 6.79 6.97
N ARG A 288 15.54 6.51 6.43
CA ARG A 288 16.14 5.17 6.42
C ARG A 288 16.43 4.60 7.80
N GLU A 289 16.50 5.45 8.83
CA GLU A 289 16.58 4.96 10.21
C GLU A 289 15.25 4.45 10.74
N ILE A 290 14.14 4.79 10.08
CA ILE A 290 12.78 4.54 10.55
C ILE A 290 12.06 3.53 9.64
N THR A 291 12.26 3.61 8.32
CA THR A 291 11.36 3.03 7.33
C THR A 291 12.09 2.43 6.12
N GLY A 292 11.45 1.47 5.47
CA GLY A 292 11.94 0.80 4.26
C GLY A 292 11.33 1.35 2.97
N HIS A 293 10.19 2.03 3.07
CA HIS A 293 9.52 2.67 1.93
C HIS A 293 9.33 4.15 2.15
N ILE A 294 9.77 4.97 1.20
CA ILE A 294 9.76 6.43 1.31
C ILE A 294 8.93 7.05 0.18
N TYR A 295 8.09 8.02 0.54
CA TYR A 295 7.54 9.01 -0.37
C TYR A 295 7.98 10.40 0.05
N LEU A 296 8.48 11.21 -0.88
CA LEU A 296 8.79 12.63 -0.68
C LEU A 296 8.08 13.47 -1.73
N SER A 297 7.43 14.55 -1.28
CA SER A 297 6.84 15.54 -2.18
C SER A 297 7.11 16.97 -1.75
N ASN A 298 7.40 17.85 -2.71
CA ASN A 298 7.42 19.29 -2.45
C ASN A 298 6.01 19.87 -2.24
N SER A 299 4.99 19.13 -2.65
CA SER A 299 3.58 19.52 -2.55
C SER A 299 2.88 18.89 -1.35
N GLY A 300 1.81 19.54 -0.90
CA GLY A 300 0.81 18.96 0.00
C GLY A 300 -0.26 18.13 -0.72
N SER A 301 -0.12 17.88 -2.03
CA SER A 301 -1.09 17.16 -2.86
C SER A 301 -0.48 15.89 -3.47
N TYR A 302 -1.32 14.87 -3.66
CA TYR A 302 -1.01 13.64 -4.42
C TYR A 302 -1.52 13.70 -5.87
N LEU A 303 -2.12 14.83 -6.25
CA LEU A 303 -2.72 15.06 -7.57
C LEU A 303 -1.73 15.73 -8.56
N GLU A 304 -0.46 15.80 -8.21
CA GLU A 304 0.59 16.34 -9.07
C GLU A 304 1.91 15.59 -8.92
N TYR A 305 2.72 15.62 -9.98
CA TYR A 305 4.06 15.06 -9.96
C TYR A 305 5.02 15.96 -9.17
N SER A 306 5.85 15.36 -8.32
CA SER A 306 6.81 16.09 -7.49
C SER A 306 8.25 15.82 -7.93
N GLN A 307 9.03 16.89 -8.12
CA GLN A 307 10.46 16.81 -8.42
C GLN A 307 11.28 16.16 -7.29
N ALA A 308 10.82 16.23 -6.03
CA ALA A 308 11.45 15.52 -4.92
C ALA A 308 11.53 13.99 -5.16
N LEU A 309 10.66 13.41 -5.99
CA LEU A 309 10.72 11.98 -6.34
C LEU A 309 11.95 11.64 -7.18
N GLU A 310 12.33 12.50 -8.14
CA GLU A 310 13.51 12.29 -8.98
C GLU A 310 14.77 12.25 -8.14
N GLU A 311 14.90 13.23 -7.24
CA GLU A 311 16.05 13.35 -6.36
C GLU A 311 16.09 12.23 -5.32
N ALA A 312 14.94 11.86 -4.74
CA ALA A 312 14.84 10.73 -3.84
C ALA A 312 15.25 9.42 -4.53
N ALA A 313 14.78 9.16 -5.75
CA ALA A 313 15.15 7.97 -6.52
C ALA A 313 16.64 7.93 -6.82
N ARG A 314 17.24 9.07 -7.20
CA ARG A 314 18.67 9.18 -7.44
C ARG A 314 19.50 8.89 -6.17
N ILE A 315 19.11 9.46 -5.03
CA ILE A 315 19.78 9.22 -3.75
C ILE A 315 19.66 7.74 -3.38
N ILE A 316 18.43 7.20 -3.45
CA ILE A 316 18.13 5.83 -3.06
C ILE A 316 18.88 4.82 -3.94
N GLY A 317 18.88 5.00 -5.26
CA GLY A 317 19.53 4.10 -6.21
C GLY A 317 21.05 4.21 -6.28
N SER A 318 21.64 5.22 -5.64
CA SER A 318 23.10 5.40 -5.57
C SER A 318 23.74 4.80 -4.31
N SER A 319 22.93 4.28 -3.38
CA SER A 319 23.37 3.74 -2.08
C SER A 319 23.68 2.25 -2.12
#